data_AF-A0A2U3RH53-F1
#
_entry.id   AF-A0A2U3RH53-F1
#
_cell.length_a   1.000
_cell.length_b   1.000
_cell.length_c   1.000
_cell.angle_alpha   90.00
_cell.angle_beta   90.00
_cell.angle_gamma   90.00
#
_symmetry.space_group_name_H-M   'P 1'
#
loop_
_entity.id
_entity.type
_entity.pdbx_description
1 polymer ?
#
loop_
_entity_poly.entity_id
_entity_poly.type
_entity_poly.pdbx_seq_one_letter_code
_entity_poly.pdbx_strand_id
1 'polypeptide(L)'
;MKKCIITVYYLIDNFCKIYQDWERKRLIPSSNQRNRDGKLSLAELLTITIYFYLSPCKDFKNYYLYYLRYKYKEYFCLPSYSRIIQLLPRMLLPLAVLMHYLKGEETGIYYIDSTKLAICHNKLISSNRVFNRFSKIGKSSYGWFLGFKLHLIINKMYYR
;
A
#
# COMPACT_ATOMS: atom_id res chain seq x y z
N MET A 1 16.04 14.50 7.93
CA MET A 1 15.36 13.90 9.10
C MET A 1 15.49 12.38 9.06
N LYS A 2 16.29 11.76 9.93
CA LYS A 2 16.23 10.31 10.15
C LYS A 2 14.86 10.00 10.75
N LYS A 3 13.86 9.65 9.93
CA LYS A 3 12.56 9.19 10.42
C LYS A 3 12.81 7.92 11.23
N CYS A 4 12.68 8.00 12.54
CA CYS A 4 12.97 6.89 13.43
C CYS A 4 11.91 5.80 13.22
N ILE A 5 12.34 4.61 12.77
CA ILE A 5 11.44 3.47 12.50
C ILE A 5 10.58 3.13 13.73
N ILE A 6 11.12 3.39 14.93
CA ILE A 6 10.45 3.19 16.22
C ILE A 6 9.22 4.10 16.34
N THR A 7 9.32 5.37 15.96
CA THR A 7 8.18 6.30 16.01
C THR A 7 7.09 5.89 15.03
N VAL A 8 7.49 5.44 13.83
CA VAL A 8 6.55 4.91 12.83
C VAL A 8 5.85 3.66 13.35
N TYR A 9 6.62 2.72 13.92
CA TYR A 9 6.08 1.50 14.52
C TYR A 9 5.10 1.81 15.66
N TYR A 10 5.44 2.73 16.57
CA TYR A 10 4.59 3.11 17.69
C TYR A 10 3.22 3.65 17.23
N LEU A 11 3.20 4.53 16.23
CA LEU A 11 1.96 5.07 15.67
C LEU A 11 1.11 3.96 15.01
N ILE A 12 1.75 3.07 14.26
CA ILE A 12 1.08 1.96 13.59
C ILE A 12 0.54 0.94 14.60
N ASP A 13 1.30 0.62 15.65
CA ASP A 13 0.90 -0.33 16.68
C ASP A 13 -0.34 0.16 17.44
N ASN A 14 -0.37 1.45 17.83
CA ASN A 14 -1.54 2.04 18.46
C ASN A 14 -2.77 2.01 17.54
N PHE A 15 -2.59 2.33 16.26
CA PHE A 15 -3.66 2.20 15.27
C PHE A 15 -4.15 0.75 15.15
N CYS A 16 -3.24 -0.23 15.06
CA CYS A 16 -3.58 -1.65 14.92
C CYS A 16 -4.40 -2.17 16.10
N LYS A 17 -4.08 -1.75 17.33
CA LYS A 17 -4.85 -2.12 18.52
C LYS A 17 -6.31 -1.65 18.41
N ILE A 18 -6.51 -0.39 18.06
CA ILE A 18 -7.85 0.19 17.85
C ILE A 18 -8.58 -0.52 16.70
N TYR A 19 -7.88 -0.76 15.59
CA TYR A 19 -8.45 -1.42 14.41
C TYR A 19 -8.89 -2.86 14.73
N GLN A 20 -8.06 -3.63 15.44
CA GLN A 20 -8.37 -5.01 15.81
C GLN A 20 -9.54 -5.09 16.80
N ASP A 21 -9.63 -4.15 17.75
CA ASP A 21 -10.77 -4.06 18.66
C ASP A 21 -12.07 -3.75 17.92
N TRP A 22 -12.02 -2.87 16.91
CA TRP A 22 -13.16 -2.62 16.03
C TRP A 22 -13.51 -3.84 15.17
N GLU A 23 -12.51 -4.54 14.62
CA GLU A 23 -12.70 -5.73 13.79
C GLU A 23 -13.35 -6.87 14.58
N ARG A 24 -13.00 -7.05 15.86
CA ARG A 24 -13.66 -8.02 16.76
C ARG A 24 -15.12 -7.70 17.04
N LYS A 25 -15.50 -6.41 17.00
CA LYS A 25 -16.87 -5.94 17.26
C LYS A 25 -17.75 -5.92 16.01
N ARG A 26 -17.25 -6.31 14.83
CA ARG A 26 -18.05 -6.33 13.60
C ARG A 26 -19.19 -7.34 13.71
N LEU A 27 -20.39 -6.88 13.36
CA LEU A 27 -21.64 -7.66 13.34
C LEU A 27 -21.73 -8.66 12.18
N ILE A 28 -20.86 -8.53 11.16
CA ILE A 28 -20.83 -9.46 10.04
C ILE A 28 -20.02 -10.68 10.48
N PRO A 29 -20.63 -11.88 10.59
CA PRO A 29 -19.90 -13.08 10.94
C PRO A 29 -18.84 -13.34 9.87
N SER A 30 -17.56 -13.37 10.27
CA SER A 30 -16.52 -13.92 9.42
C SER A 30 -16.84 -15.41 9.25
N SER A 31 -17.09 -15.84 8.01
CA SER A 31 -17.48 -17.22 7.68
C SER A 31 -16.47 -18.25 8.19
N ASN A 32 -16.64 -18.85 9.38
CA ASN A 32 -15.78 -19.91 9.96
C ASN A 32 -14.28 -19.87 9.58
N GLN A 33 -13.70 -18.67 9.45
CA GLN A 33 -12.35 -18.52 8.95
C GLN A 33 -11.42 -18.67 10.15
N ARG A 34 -10.53 -19.65 10.06
CA ARG A 34 -9.50 -19.91 11.07
C ARG A 34 -8.63 -18.66 11.20
N ASN A 35 -8.76 -17.97 12.33
CA ASN A 35 -7.87 -16.87 12.67
C ASN A 35 -6.57 -17.48 13.22
N ARG A 36 -5.54 -17.57 12.37
CA ARG A 36 -4.23 -18.08 12.75
C ARG A 36 -3.27 -16.90 12.91
N ASP A 37 -2.69 -16.80 14.10
CA ASP A 37 -1.60 -15.88 14.36
C ASP A 37 -0.40 -16.26 13.50
N GLY A 38 0.06 -15.29 12.71
CA GLY A 38 1.29 -15.42 11.95
C GLY A 38 2.51 -15.13 12.83
N LYS A 39 3.70 -15.42 12.31
CA LYS A 39 4.97 -15.00 12.95
C LYS A 39 5.15 -13.49 13.04
N LEU A 40 4.41 -12.73 12.22
CA LEU A 40 4.37 -11.27 12.24
C LEU A 40 2.96 -10.83 12.60
N SER A 41 2.89 -9.87 13.51
CA SER A 41 1.70 -9.12 13.86
C SER A 41 1.27 -8.19 12.72
N LEU A 42 0.01 -7.72 12.78
CA LEU A 42 -0.51 -6.76 11.80
C LEU A 42 0.29 -5.44 11.79
N ALA A 43 0.73 -4.98 12.96
CA ALA A 43 1.53 -3.77 13.11
C ALA A 43 2.90 -3.89 12.45
N GLU A 44 3.59 -5.01 12.63
CA GLU A 44 4.87 -5.27 11.97
C GLU A 44 4.71 -5.35 10.45
N LEU A 45 3.67 -6.03 9.97
CA LEU A 45 3.38 -6.13 8.53
C LEU A 45 3.14 -4.75 7.91
N LEU A 46 2.30 -3.92 8.53
CA LEU A 46 2.04 -2.56 8.07
C LEU A 46 3.29 -1.70 8.13
N THR A 47 4.08 -1.81 9.20
CA THR A 47 5.34 -1.05 9.35
C THR A 47 6.33 -1.41 8.26
N ILE A 48 6.54 -2.70 7.97
CA ILE A 48 7.43 -3.16 6.90
C ILE A 48 6.96 -2.60 5.55
N THR A 49 5.65 -2.60 5.30
CA THR A 49 5.07 -2.14 4.03
C THR A 49 5.14 -0.62 3.86
N ILE A 50 4.83 0.15 4.91
CA ILE A 50 4.92 1.62 4.87
C ILE A 50 6.39 2.05 4.78
N TYR A 51 7.27 1.38 5.52
CA TYR A 51 8.70 1.71 5.53
C TYR A 51 9.38 1.39 4.19
N PHE A 52 8.84 0.47 3.38
CA PHE A 52 9.28 0.28 2.00
C PHE A 52 9.20 1.58 1.19
N TYR A 53 8.09 2.30 1.29
CA TYR A 53 7.90 3.58 0.57
C TYR A 53 8.76 4.72 1.12
N LEU A 54 9.28 4.59 2.35
CA LEU A 54 10.25 5.51 2.93
C LEU A 54 11.70 5.11 2.65
N SER A 55 11.91 3.87 2.17
CA SER A 55 13.22 3.32 1.86
C SER A 55 13.71 3.81 0.49
N PRO A 56 15.03 3.94 0.27
CA PRO A 56 15.58 4.21 -1.06
C PRO A 56 15.46 3.03 -2.04
N CYS A 57 14.94 1.87 -1.61
CA CYS A 57 14.81 0.69 -2.46
C CYS A 57 13.74 0.87 -3.54
N LYS A 58 14.06 0.54 -4.80
CA LYS A 58 13.13 0.65 -5.93
C LYS A 58 12.11 -0.49 -6.00
N ASP A 59 12.49 -1.68 -5.54
CA ASP A 59 11.67 -2.87 -5.61
C ASP A 59 11.52 -3.54 -4.25
N PHE A 60 10.33 -4.10 -4.02
CA PHE A 60 9.97 -4.68 -2.72
C PHE A 60 10.80 -5.94 -2.40
N LYS A 61 11.21 -6.68 -3.43
CA LYS A 61 11.99 -7.92 -3.25
C LYS A 61 13.37 -7.61 -2.68
N ASN A 62 14.10 -6.67 -3.25
CA ASN A 62 15.41 -6.27 -2.76
C ASN A 62 15.31 -5.57 -1.40
N TYR A 63 14.27 -4.76 -1.20
CA TYR A 63 13.97 -4.17 0.10
C TYR A 63 13.83 -5.25 1.19
N TYR A 64 13.00 -6.27 0.95
CA TYR A 64 12.69 -7.28 1.96
C TYR A 64 13.86 -8.24 2.19
N LEU A 65 14.48 -8.74 1.12
CA LEU A 65 15.51 -9.79 1.20
C LEU A 65 16.87 -9.27 1.69
N TYR A 66 17.24 -8.04 1.32
CA TYR A 66 18.56 -7.50 1.61
C TYR A 66 18.50 -6.37 2.62
N TYR A 67 17.78 -5.28 2.33
CA TYR A 67 17.82 -4.09 3.17
C TYR A 67 17.20 -4.32 4.56
N LEU A 68 15.97 -4.81 4.61
CA LEU A 68 15.25 -5.09 5.86
C LEU A 68 15.93 -6.20 6.65
N ARG A 69 16.33 -7.27 5.97
CA ARG A 69 17.03 -8.41 6.58
C ARG A 69 18.38 -8.03 7.17
N TYR A 70 19.13 -7.12 6.53
CA TYR A 70 20.43 -6.71 7.05
C TYR A 70 20.29 -5.70 8.20
N LYS A 71 19.42 -4.70 8.04
CA LYS A 71 19.32 -3.57 8.96
C LYS A 71 18.42 -3.83 10.18
N TYR A 72 17.41 -4.69 10.04
CA TYR A 72 16.37 -4.88 11.06
C TYR A 72 16.12 -6.36 11.41
N LYS A 73 17.13 -7.22 11.22
CA LYS A 73 17.05 -8.65 11.53
C LYS A 73 16.58 -8.95 12.95
N GLU A 74 17.04 -8.14 13.90
CA GLU A 74 16.81 -8.33 15.33
C GLU A 74 15.42 -7.85 15.76
N TYR A 75 14.80 -6.95 14.98
CA TYR A 75 13.51 -6.35 15.32
C TYR A 75 12.32 -7.13 14.77
N PHE A 76 12.49 -7.87 13.66
CA PHE A 76 11.38 -8.57 13.00
C PHE A 76 11.71 -10.04 12.75
N CYS A 77 10.77 -10.94 13.08
CA CYS A 77 10.84 -12.34 12.69
C CYS A 77 10.38 -12.53 11.23
N LEU A 78 11.25 -12.19 10.27
CA LEU A 78 10.91 -12.15 8.85
C LEU A 78 10.59 -13.56 8.28
N PRO A 79 9.35 -13.82 7.81
CA PRO A 79 9.04 -15.04 7.07
C PRO A 79 9.66 -15.02 5.67
N SER A 80 9.51 -16.11 4.91
CA SER A 80 9.99 -16.16 3.52
C SER A 80 9.35 -15.08 2.65
N TYR A 81 10.05 -14.67 1.60
CA TYR A 81 9.54 -13.66 0.65
C TYR A 81 8.18 -14.06 0.04
N SER A 82 8.00 -15.33 -0.32
CA SER A 82 6.71 -15.82 -0.82
C SER A 82 5.59 -15.64 0.22
N ARG A 83 5.88 -15.91 1.49
CA ARG A 83 4.89 -15.77 2.57
C ARG A 83 4.48 -14.33 2.80
N ILE A 84 5.41 -13.36 2.74
CA ILE A 84 5.05 -11.94 2.91
C ILE A 84 4.16 -11.45 1.77
N ILE A 85 4.43 -11.86 0.52
CA ILE A 85 3.59 -11.50 -0.63
C ILE A 85 2.16 -12.04 -0.49
N GLN A 86 2.00 -13.25 0.03
CA GLN A 86 0.67 -13.80 0.33
C GLN A 86 -0.06 -13.08 1.47
N LEU A 87 0.66 -12.38 2.35
CA LEU A 87 0.09 -11.63 3.46
C LEU A 87 -0.30 -10.19 3.07
N LEU A 88 0.31 -9.62 2.02
CA LEU A 88 0.03 -8.26 1.53
C LEU A 88 -1.47 -7.94 1.39
N PRO A 89 -2.32 -8.82 0.81
CA PRO A 89 -3.75 -8.50 0.63
C PRO A 89 -4.50 -8.26 1.95
N ARG A 90 -4.07 -8.87 3.06
CA ARG A 90 -4.71 -8.69 4.37
C ARG A 90 -4.57 -7.27 4.92
N MET A 91 -3.55 -6.55 4.48
CA MET A 91 -3.28 -5.19 4.94
C MET A 91 -4.05 -4.12 4.18
N LEU A 92 -4.72 -4.46 3.07
CA LEU A 92 -5.36 -3.47 2.20
C LEU A 92 -6.39 -2.62 2.96
N LEU A 93 -7.28 -3.28 3.72
CA LEU A 93 -8.33 -2.58 4.47
C LEU A 93 -7.76 -1.75 5.64
N PRO A 94 -6.90 -2.31 6.53
CA PRO A 94 -6.22 -1.51 7.55
C PRO A 94 -5.47 -0.31 6.99
N LEU A 95 -4.78 -0.47 5.86
CA LEU A 95 -4.02 0.60 5.23
C LEU A 95 -4.94 1.69 4.65
N ALA A 96 -6.08 1.32 4.06
CA ALA A 96 -7.07 2.27 3.58
C ALA A 96 -7.66 3.12 4.72
N VAL A 97 -8.00 2.47 5.85
CA VAL A 97 -8.52 3.16 7.05
C VAL A 97 -7.45 4.06 7.65
N LEU A 98 -6.20 3.60 7.74
CA LEU A 98 -5.09 4.40 8.23
C LEU A 98 -4.87 5.65 7.35
N MET A 99 -4.89 5.50 6.03
CA MET A 99 -4.74 6.62 5.09
C MET A 99 -5.90 7.61 5.21
N HIS A 100 -7.11 7.13 5.48
CA HIS A 100 -8.26 7.99 5.75
C HIS A 100 -8.07 8.77 7.06
N TYR A 101 -7.55 8.13 8.11
CA TYR A 101 -7.29 8.79 9.40
C TYR A 101 -6.16 9.82 9.31
N LEU A 102 -5.15 9.57 8.47
CA LEU A 102 -4.03 10.47 8.20
C LEU A 102 -4.34 11.54 7.14
N LYS A 103 -5.57 11.60 6.63
CA LYS A 103 -5.99 12.64 5.68
C LYS A 103 -5.95 14.00 6.37
N GLY A 104 -5.37 15.00 5.69
CA GLY A 104 -5.35 16.38 6.20
C GLY A 104 -6.73 17.02 6.24
N GLU A 105 -6.84 18.15 6.94
CA GLU A 105 -8.07 18.92 7.11
C GLU A 105 -8.77 19.22 5.78
N GLU A 106 -10.09 19.03 5.76
CA GLU A 106 -10.93 19.28 4.60
C GLU A 106 -11.05 20.79 4.34
N THR A 107 -10.37 21.29 3.32
CA THR A 107 -10.34 22.73 3.03
C THR A 107 -11.55 23.21 2.20
N GLY A 108 -12.44 22.30 1.82
CA GLY A 108 -13.61 22.56 0.96
C GLY A 108 -13.28 22.77 -0.52
N ILE A 109 -12.01 22.99 -0.87
CA ILE A 109 -11.54 23.16 -2.25
C ILE A 109 -10.72 21.93 -2.62
N TYR A 110 -11.17 21.19 -3.62
CA TYR A 110 -10.51 19.97 -4.08
C TYR A 110 -10.12 20.08 -5.55
N TYR A 111 -8.85 19.84 -5.84
CA TYR A 111 -8.34 19.77 -7.20
C TYR A 111 -8.45 18.33 -7.69
N ILE A 112 -9.09 18.14 -8.84
CA ILE A 112 -9.17 16.84 -9.49
C ILE A 112 -8.24 16.87 -10.69
N ASP A 113 -7.20 16.04 -10.66
CA ASP A 113 -6.36 15.80 -11.82
C ASP A 113 -6.53 14.37 -12.32
N SER A 114 -6.61 14.22 -13.64
CA SER A 114 -6.69 12.91 -14.29
C SER A 114 -5.33 12.58 -14.89
N THR A 115 -4.58 11.71 -14.23
CA THR A 115 -3.29 11.24 -14.72
C THR A 115 -3.45 9.94 -15.50
N LYS A 116 -2.71 9.81 -16.61
CA LYS A 116 -2.68 8.55 -17.36
C LYS A 116 -1.82 7.53 -16.61
N LEU A 117 -2.36 6.33 -16.38
CA LEU A 117 -1.63 5.20 -15.83
C LEU A 117 -1.42 4.17 -16.94
N ALA A 118 -0.32 4.32 -17.69
CA ALA A 118 0.02 3.40 -18.78
C ALA A 118 0.48 2.06 -18.22
N ILE A 119 -0.12 0.97 -18.70
CA ILE A 119 0.18 -0.40 -18.23
C ILE A 119 1.37 -0.99 -18.96
N CYS A 120 1.45 -0.74 -20.27
CA CYS A 120 2.52 -1.23 -21.12
C CYS A 120 2.92 -0.18 -22.16
N HIS A 121 4.04 -0.44 -22.82
CA HIS A 121 4.47 0.37 -23.95
C HIS A 121 3.51 0.18 -25.14
N ASN A 122 3.29 1.24 -25.93
CA ASN A 122 2.33 1.22 -27.04
C ASN A 122 2.54 0.09 -28.07
N LYS A 123 3.79 -0.34 -28.27
CA LYS A 123 4.13 -1.45 -29.18
C LYS A 123 3.66 -2.82 -28.68
N LEU A 124 3.37 -2.94 -27.38
CA LEU A 124 3.03 -4.20 -26.70
C LEU A 124 1.55 -4.27 -26.29
N ILE A 125 0.71 -3.38 -26.81
CA ILE A 125 -0.73 -3.33 -26.48
C ILE A 125 -1.42 -4.63 -26.87
N SER A 126 -1.15 -5.15 -28.07
CA SER A 126 -1.74 -6.41 -28.58
C SER A 126 -1.32 -7.65 -27.79
N SER A 127 -0.16 -7.61 -27.14
CA SER A 127 0.39 -8.74 -26.37
C SER A 127 -0.03 -8.74 -24.90
N ASN A 128 -0.73 -7.70 -24.42
CA ASN A 128 -1.13 -7.61 -23.02
C ASN A 128 -2.33 -8.53 -22.73
N ARG A 129 -2.08 -9.67 -22.07
CA ARG A 129 -3.14 -10.61 -21.66
C ARG A 129 -3.67 -10.35 -20.25
N VAL A 130 -2.82 -9.84 -19.36
CA VAL A 130 -3.11 -9.69 -17.92
C VAL A 130 -4.23 -8.67 -17.67
N PHE A 131 -4.21 -7.55 -18.37
CA PHE A 131 -5.15 -6.46 -18.16
C PHE A 131 -6.18 -6.30 -19.28
N ASN A 132 -6.29 -7.27 -20.18
CA ASN A 132 -7.13 -7.16 -21.38
C ASN A 132 -8.62 -6.92 -21.05
N ARG A 133 -9.10 -7.41 -19.90
CA ARG A 133 -10.50 -7.22 -19.46
C ARG A 133 -10.73 -5.94 -18.65
N PHE A 134 -9.67 -5.34 -18.11
CA PHE A 134 -9.77 -4.24 -17.15
C PHE A 134 -9.33 -2.90 -17.77
N SER A 135 -8.33 -2.94 -18.64
CA SER A 135 -7.73 -1.76 -19.25
C SER A 135 -8.41 -1.36 -20.54
N LYS A 136 -8.33 -0.07 -20.89
CA LYS A 136 -8.84 0.47 -22.15
C LYS A 136 -7.78 1.32 -22.83
N ILE A 137 -7.88 1.44 -24.14
CA ILE A 137 -7.04 2.38 -24.89
C ILE A 137 -7.56 3.79 -24.62
N GLY A 138 -6.73 4.62 -23.99
CA GLY A 138 -6.98 6.02 -23.74
C GLY A 138 -6.14 6.92 -24.66
N LYS A 139 -6.59 8.16 -24.86
CA LYS A 139 -5.83 9.20 -25.57
C LYS A 139 -5.39 10.27 -24.57
N SER A 140 -4.14 10.67 -24.66
CA SER A 140 -3.54 11.80 -23.95
C SER A 140 -3.01 12.83 -24.94
N SER A 141 -2.61 14.02 -24.48
CA SER A 141 -1.94 15.03 -25.30
C SER A 141 -0.70 14.47 -26.03
N TYR A 142 0.01 13.54 -25.40
CA TYR A 142 1.19 12.86 -25.95
C TYR A 142 0.86 11.61 -26.79
N GLY A 143 -0.41 11.31 -27.05
CA GLY A 143 -0.85 10.18 -27.87
C GLY A 143 -1.64 9.11 -27.11
N TRP A 144 -1.88 7.99 -27.81
CA TRP A 144 -2.63 6.84 -27.33
C TRP A 144 -1.84 6.01 -26.33
N PHE A 145 -2.51 5.34 -25.40
CA PHE A 145 -1.91 4.41 -24.45
C PHE A 145 -2.92 3.35 -24.01
N LEU A 146 -2.47 2.14 -23.68
CA LEU A 146 -3.29 1.16 -22.98
C LEU A 146 -3.12 1.37 -21.47
N GLY A 147 -4.21 1.65 -20.76
CA GLY A 147 -4.09 1.95 -19.35
C GLY A 147 -5.38 2.29 -18.63
N PHE A 148 -5.20 2.93 -17.49
CA PHE A 148 -6.26 3.48 -16.65
C PHE A 148 -6.14 5.00 -16.58
N LYS A 149 -7.25 5.67 -16.24
CA LYS A 149 -7.24 7.06 -15.80
C LYS A 149 -7.28 7.06 -14.28
N LEU A 150 -6.26 7.64 -13.66
CA LEU A 150 -6.23 7.83 -12.22
C LEU A 150 -6.74 9.23 -11.90
N HIS A 151 -7.88 9.31 -11.23
CA HIS A 151 -8.44 10.56 -10.72
C HIS A 151 -7.89 10.80 -9.32
N LEU A 152 -6.96 11.76 -9.20
CA LEU A 152 -6.40 12.19 -7.92
C LEU A 152 -7.20 13.38 -7.41
N ILE A 153 -7.74 13.25 -6.20
CA ILE A 153 -8.40 14.35 -5.49
C ILE A 153 -7.40 14.92 -4.49
N ILE A 154 -6.92 16.13 -4.75
CA ILE A 154 -5.92 16.82 -3.94
C ILE A 154 -6.59 17.93 -3.15
N ASN A 155 -6.49 17.85 -1.82
CA ASN A 155 -7.10 18.81 -0.89
C ASN A 155 -6.27 20.08 -0.73
N LYS A 156 -4.94 20.00 -0.82
CA LYS A 156 -4.06 21.18 -0.67
C LYS A 156 -2.82 21.04 -1.53
N MET A 157 -2.61 21.98 -2.45
CA MET A 157 -1.37 22.10 -3.21
C MET A 157 -0.36 22.86 -2.35
N TYR A 158 0.52 22.14 -1.65
CA TYR A 158 1.71 22.76 -1.10
C TYR A 158 2.71 22.94 -2.25
N TYR A 159 2.72 24.12 -2.88
CA TYR A 159 3.89 24.54 -3.65
C TYR A 159 5.02 24.73 -2.64
N ARG A 160 6.09 23.96 -2.82
CA ARG A 160 7.27 23.99 -1.97
C ARG A 160 8.37 24.76 -2.67
#